data_AF-A0A950J6Y1-F1
#
_entry.id   AF-A0A950J6Y1-F1
#
_cell.length_a   1.000
_cell.length_b   1.000
_cell.length_c   1.000
_cell.angle_alpha   90.00
_cell.angle_beta   90.00
_cell.angle_gamma   90.00
#
_symmetry.space_group_name_H-M   'P 1'
#
loop_
_entity.id
_entity.type
_entity.pdbx_description
1 polymer ?
#
loop_
_entity_poly.entity_id
_entity_poly.type
_entity_poly.pdbx_seq_one_letter_code
_entity_poly.pdbx_strand_id
1 'polypeptide(L)'
;REIFTKIKADNVGSRKACRAIWDVMSAPSSMSAFRLFFEVYGLALQDRKRFAAFLKRVVQDWLSFISEPLQKQGWRRREAEAFATVLIAGYRGFMLDLCATGDRERINAAVDLWLEKITDTKD
;
A
#
# COMPACT_ATOMS: atom_id res chain seq x y z
N ARG A 1 9.27 -7.58 -3.58
CA ARG A 1 10.47 -7.54 -2.72
C ARG A 1 11.28 -6.26 -2.94
N GLU A 2 11.50 -5.80 -4.18
CA GLU A 2 12.21 -4.53 -4.45
C GLU A 2 11.59 -3.27 -3.83
N ILE A 3 10.25 -3.19 -3.76
CA ILE A 3 9.56 -2.04 -3.14
C ILE A 3 9.97 -1.89 -1.67
N PHE A 4 10.00 -2.99 -0.91
CA PHE A 4 10.40 -3.01 0.50
C PHE A 4 11.88 -2.68 0.72
N THR A 5 12.75 -2.95 -0.26
CA THR A 5 14.18 -2.62 -0.19
C THR A 5 14.46 -1.13 -0.39
N LYS A 6 13.60 -0.43 -1.15
CA LYS A 6 13.76 1.01 -1.46
C LYS A 6 13.17 1.94 -0.38
N ILE A 7 12.33 1.43 0.50
CA ILE A 7 11.66 2.20 1.55
C ILE A 7 12.37 1.93 2.89
N LYS A 8 13.04 2.94 3.45
CA LYS A 8 13.60 2.83 4.82
C LYS A 8 12.45 2.80 5.84
N ALA A 9 12.43 1.74 6.67
CA ALA A 9 11.37 1.47 7.63
C ALA A 9 11.28 2.50 8.77
N ASP A 10 12.34 3.27 9.00
CA ASP A 10 12.55 4.05 10.23
C ASP A 10 11.53 5.17 10.44
N ASN A 11 10.76 5.56 9.42
CA ASN A 11 9.76 6.63 9.51
C ASN A 11 8.40 6.30 8.85
N VAL A 12 8.07 5.01 8.72
CA VAL A 12 6.76 4.56 8.23
C VAL A 12 5.68 5.09 9.17
N GLY A 13 4.77 5.93 8.66
CA GLY A 13 3.76 6.65 9.46
C GLY A 13 3.69 8.15 9.16
N SER A 14 4.81 8.76 8.75
CA SER A 14 4.82 10.15 8.31
C SER A 14 4.24 10.30 6.90
N ARG A 15 3.59 11.44 6.62
CA ARG A 15 3.09 11.79 5.27
C ARG A 15 4.16 11.62 4.19
N LYS A 16 5.38 12.08 4.48
CA LYS A 16 6.54 11.99 3.58
C LYS A 16 6.93 10.54 3.27
N ALA A 17 7.00 9.69 4.30
CA ALA A 17 7.34 8.29 4.10
C ALA A 17 6.25 7.58 3.28
N CYS A 18 4.98 7.78 3.62
CA CYS A 18 3.86 7.23 2.87
C CYS A 18 3.89 7.70 1.41
N ARG A 19 4.10 8.99 1.15
CA ARG A 19 4.22 9.51 -0.21
C ARG A 19 5.37 8.85 -1.00
N ALA A 20 6.52 8.61 -0.37
CA ALA A 20 7.62 7.90 -1.01
C ALA A 20 7.27 6.45 -1.39
N ILE A 21 6.45 5.75 -0.58
CA ILE A 21 5.90 4.43 -0.95
C ILE A 21 5.07 4.55 -2.23
N TRP A 22 4.17 5.54 -2.28
CA TRP A 22 3.33 5.78 -3.45
C TRP A 22 4.15 6.05 -4.71
N ASP A 23 5.18 6.91 -4.63
CA ASP A 23 6.00 7.26 -5.78
C ASP A 23 6.73 6.03 -6.35
N VAL A 24 7.20 5.13 -5.48
CA VAL A 24 7.81 3.85 -5.90
C VAL A 24 6.77 2.93 -6.54
N MET A 25 5.57 2.81 -5.97
CA MET A 25 4.52 1.91 -6.48
C MET A 25 3.93 2.40 -7.81
N SER A 26 3.74 3.71 -7.96
CA SER A 26 3.11 4.34 -9.11
C SER A 26 4.08 4.69 -10.24
N ALA A 27 5.38 4.43 -10.05
CA ALA A 27 6.40 4.65 -11.07
C ALA A 27 6.01 3.98 -12.41
N PRO A 28 6.25 4.62 -13.57
CA PRO A 28 5.93 4.04 -14.87
C PRO A 28 6.47 2.61 -15.07
N SER A 29 7.68 2.35 -14.56
CA SER A 29 8.34 1.03 -14.62
C SER A 29 7.63 -0.06 -13.80
N SER A 30 6.78 0.31 -12.84
CA SER A 30 6.02 -0.64 -12.02
C SER A 30 4.66 -1.01 -12.62
N MET A 31 4.16 -0.28 -13.63
CA MET A 31 2.78 -0.42 -14.12
C MET A 31 2.47 -1.78 -14.72
N SER A 32 3.39 -2.38 -15.46
CA SER A 32 3.21 -3.73 -16.01
C SER A 32 3.06 -4.78 -14.91
N ALA A 33 3.90 -4.71 -13.86
CA ALA A 33 3.83 -5.60 -12.72
C ALA A 33 2.52 -5.46 -11.94
N PHE A 34 1.99 -4.23 -11.80
CA PHE A 34 0.74 -4.01 -11.08
C PHE A 34 -0.51 -4.41 -11.87
N ARG A 35 -0.51 -4.32 -13.21
CA ARG A 35 -1.59 -4.90 -14.03
C ARG A 35 -1.67 -6.42 -13.86
N LEU A 36 -0.53 -7.10 -13.97
CA LEU A 36 -0.45 -8.56 -13.72
C LEU A 36 -0.86 -8.91 -12.28
N PHE A 37 -0.44 -8.10 -11.32
CA PHE A 37 -0.85 -8.26 -9.93
C PHE A 37 -2.38 -8.27 -9.76
N PHE A 38 -3.08 -7.28 -10.35
CA PHE A 38 -4.54 -7.20 -10.24
C PHE A 38 -5.25 -8.35 -10.96
N GLU A 39 -4.74 -8.77 -12.11
CA GLU A 39 -5.26 -9.94 -12.84
C GLU A 39 -5.17 -11.20 -11.97
N VAL A 40 -3.98 -11.51 -11.45
CA VAL A 40 -3.76 -12.67 -10.57
C VAL A 40 -4.57 -12.54 -9.29
N TYR A 41 -4.69 -11.33 -8.74
CA TYR A 41 -5.46 -11.11 -7.52
C TYR A 41 -6.95 -11.36 -7.73
N GLY A 42 -7.52 -10.89 -8.85
CA GLY A 42 -8.91 -11.18 -9.24
C GLY A 42 -9.14 -12.69 -9.43
N LEU A 43 -8.25 -13.37 -10.15
CA LEU A 43 -8.31 -14.84 -10.33
C LEU A 43 -8.23 -15.59 -9.00
N ALA A 44 -7.31 -15.17 -8.12
CA ALA A 44 -7.14 -15.77 -6.80
C ALA A 44 -8.37 -15.62 -5.92
N LEU A 45 -9.11 -14.51 -6.05
CA LEU A 45 -10.35 -14.29 -5.32
C LEU A 45 -11.49 -15.23 -5.80
N GLN A 46 -11.47 -15.69 -7.05
CA GLN A 46 -12.43 -16.66 -7.58
C GLN A 46 -12.13 -18.10 -7.14
N ASP A 47 -10.85 -18.50 -7.07
CA ASP A 47 -10.42 -19.83 -6.59
C ASP A 47 -9.59 -19.72 -5.31
N ARG A 48 -10.26 -19.26 -4.24
CA ARG A 48 -9.59 -18.97 -2.96
C ARG A 48 -8.85 -20.16 -2.37
N LYS A 49 -9.35 -21.39 -2.58
CA LYS A 49 -8.73 -22.61 -2.04
C LYS A 49 -7.40 -22.87 -2.72
N ARG A 50 -7.34 -22.78 -4.05
CA ARG A 50 -6.11 -22.97 -4.82
C ARG A 50 -5.07 -21.88 -4.53
N PHE A 51 -5.52 -20.64 -4.33
CA PHE A 51 -4.64 -19.49 -4.15
C PHE A 51 -4.51 -19.01 -2.69
N ALA A 52 -4.87 -19.84 -1.71
CA ALA A 52 -4.91 -19.44 -0.29
C ALA A 52 -3.57 -18.87 0.22
N ALA A 53 -2.45 -19.48 -0.16
CA ALA A 53 -1.12 -19.00 0.22
C ALA A 53 -0.78 -17.62 -0.38
N PHE A 54 -1.17 -17.39 -1.64
CA PHE A 54 -0.98 -16.09 -2.30
C PHE A 54 -1.83 -15.01 -1.62
N LEU A 55 -3.13 -15.25 -1.42
CA LEU A 55 -4.05 -14.32 -0.77
C LEU A 55 -3.63 -13.97 0.65
N LYS A 56 -3.06 -14.93 1.39
CA LYS A 56 -2.51 -14.68 2.73
C LYS A 56 -1.28 -13.78 2.66
N ARG A 57 -0.29 -14.14 1.85
CA ARG A 57 1.00 -13.42 1.78
C ARG A 57 0.86 -12.00 1.24
N VAL A 58 0.03 -11.81 0.21
CA VAL A 58 -0.16 -10.50 -0.42
C VAL A 58 -0.70 -9.44 0.54
N VAL A 59 -1.43 -9.84 1.58
CA VAL A 59 -1.90 -8.94 2.63
C VAL A 59 -0.92 -8.89 3.79
N GLN A 60 -0.50 -10.05 4.32
CA GLN A 60 0.31 -10.12 5.53
C GLN A 60 1.69 -9.48 5.37
N ASP A 61 2.36 -9.66 4.22
CA ASP A 61 3.69 -9.09 4.00
C ASP A 61 3.65 -7.55 4.08
N TRP A 62 2.58 -6.92 3.55
CA TRP A 62 2.38 -5.48 3.63
C TRP A 62 1.96 -5.00 5.02
N LEU A 63 1.07 -5.74 5.69
CA LEU A 63 0.65 -5.40 7.04
C LEU A 63 1.82 -5.42 8.02
N SER A 64 2.64 -6.47 7.99
CA SER A 64 3.86 -6.57 8.81
C SER A 64 4.85 -5.47 8.47
N PHE A 65 5.12 -5.23 7.18
CA PHE A 65 6.05 -4.20 6.73
C PHE A 65 5.70 -2.80 7.26
N ILE A 66 4.41 -2.47 7.34
CA ILE A 66 3.95 -1.15 7.81
C ILE A 66 3.78 -1.11 9.33
N SER A 67 3.15 -2.13 9.92
CA SER A 67 2.77 -2.11 11.33
C SER A 67 3.92 -2.40 12.30
N GLU A 68 4.94 -3.17 11.92
CA GLU A 68 6.07 -3.49 12.80
C GLU A 68 6.92 -2.26 13.13
N PRO A 69 7.29 -1.39 12.17
CA PRO A 69 8.00 -0.14 12.48
C PRO A 69 7.17 0.81 13.34
N LEU A 70 5.86 0.94 13.06
CA LEU A 70 4.95 1.79 13.85
C LEU A 70 4.87 1.34 15.32
N GLN A 71 4.83 0.02 15.57
CA GLN A 71 4.87 -0.53 16.92
C GLN A 71 6.20 -0.21 17.63
N LYS A 72 7.33 -0.28 16.92
CA LYS A 72 8.65 0.14 17.46
C LYS A 72 8.70 1.64 17.79
N GLN A 73 7.89 2.45 17.11
CA GLN A 73 7.71 3.88 17.39
C GLN A 73 6.65 4.15 18.49
N GLY A 74 6.15 3.11 19.17
CA GLY A 74 5.25 3.24 20.32
C GLY A 74 3.75 3.25 20.00
N TRP A 75 3.34 2.99 18.74
CA TRP A 75 1.93 2.80 18.42
C TRP A 75 1.39 1.53 19.09
N ARG A 76 0.13 1.55 19.55
CA ARG A 76 -0.52 0.31 19.97
C ARG A 76 -0.65 -0.61 18.76
N ARG A 77 -0.46 -1.92 18.96
CA ARG A 77 -0.54 -2.93 17.90
C ARG A 77 -1.81 -2.78 17.03
N ARG A 78 -2.97 -2.66 17.66
CA ARG A 78 -4.26 -2.51 16.95
C ARG A 78 -4.31 -1.24 16.09
N GLU A 79 -3.74 -0.14 16.56
CA GLU A 79 -3.69 1.14 15.82
C GLU A 79 -2.74 1.03 14.63
N ALA A 80 -1.57 0.41 14.82
CA ALA A 80 -0.60 0.18 13.76
C ALA A 80 -1.14 -0.75 12.65
N GLU A 81 -1.81 -1.84 13.03
CA GLU A 81 -2.46 -2.76 12.09
C GLU A 81 -3.62 -2.08 11.34
N ALA A 82 -4.42 -1.25 12.03
CA ALA A 82 -5.50 -0.48 11.40
C ALA A 82 -4.96 0.54 10.39
N PHE A 83 -3.92 1.31 10.77
CA PHE A 83 -3.27 2.26 9.87
C PHE A 83 -2.67 1.55 8.65
N ALA A 84 -1.97 0.44 8.85
CA ALA A 84 -1.42 -0.37 7.77
C ALA A 84 -2.52 -0.86 6.80
N THR A 85 -3.66 -1.26 7.34
CA THR A 85 -4.83 -1.70 6.56
C THR A 85 -5.40 -0.57 5.72
N VAL A 86 -5.62 0.61 6.31
CA VAL A 86 -6.10 1.80 5.59
C VAL A 86 -5.13 2.15 4.47
N LEU A 87 -3.83 2.23 4.77
CA LEU A 87 -2.79 2.61 3.83
C LEU A 87 -2.75 1.66 2.61
N ILE A 88 -2.72 0.35 2.83
CA ILE A 88 -2.65 -0.62 1.71
C ILE A 88 -3.96 -0.68 0.91
N ALA A 89 -5.11 -0.50 1.57
CA ALA A 89 -6.40 -0.45 0.88
C ALA A 89 -6.49 0.77 -0.04
N GLY A 90 -6.11 1.95 0.45
CA GLY A 90 -6.07 3.17 -0.34
C GLY A 90 -5.16 3.02 -1.55
N TYR A 91 -3.90 2.61 -1.37
CA TYR A 91 -2.98 2.39 -2.49
C TYR A 91 -3.54 1.44 -3.53
N ARG A 92 -4.09 0.28 -3.14
CA ARG A 92 -4.67 -0.66 -4.11
C ARG A 92 -5.80 -0.03 -4.93
N GLY A 93 -6.66 0.78 -4.30
CA GLY A 93 -7.71 1.52 -5.01
C GLY A 93 -7.13 2.51 -6.02
N PHE A 94 -6.21 3.37 -5.59
CA PHE A 94 -5.58 4.38 -6.46
C PHE A 94 -4.79 3.75 -7.61
N MET A 95 -4.11 2.63 -7.36
CA MET A 95 -3.36 1.92 -8.38
C MET A 95 -4.25 1.23 -9.41
N LEU A 96 -5.38 0.67 -8.96
CA LEU A 96 -6.36 0.08 -9.86
C LEU A 96 -6.97 1.15 -10.78
N ASP A 97 -7.34 2.29 -10.21
CA ASP A 97 -7.85 3.45 -10.96
C ASP A 97 -6.78 3.99 -11.93
N LEU A 98 -5.53 4.14 -11.48
CA LEU A 98 -4.41 4.53 -12.35
C LEU A 98 -4.18 3.54 -13.49
N CYS A 99 -4.31 2.23 -13.24
CA CYS A 99 -4.21 1.21 -14.28
C CYS A 99 -5.35 1.33 -15.32
N ALA A 100 -6.55 1.70 -14.88
CA ALA A 100 -7.73 1.81 -15.71
C ALA A 100 -7.76 3.11 -16.53
N THR A 101 -7.34 4.23 -15.95
CA THR A 101 -7.50 5.57 -16.55
C THR A 101 -6.20 6.16 -17.09
N GLY A 102 -5.05 5.81 -16.52
CA GLY A 102 -3.77 6.45 -16.82
C GLY A 102 -3.63 7.90 -16.32
N ASP A 103 -4.65 8.43 -15.65
CA ASP A 103 -4.72 9.83 -15.20
C ASP A 103 -3.85 10.07 -13.96
N ARG A 104 -2.57 10.33 -14.19
CA ARG A 104 -1.57 10.50 -13.13
C ARG A 104 -1.81 11.75 -12.28
N GLU A 105 -2.23 12.85 -12.89
CA GLU A 105 -2.41 14.13 -12.19
C GLU A 105 -3.56 14.02 -11.18
N ARG A 106 -4.73 13.55 -11.61
CA ARG A 106 -5.89 13.36 -10.73
C ARG A 106 -5.59 12.37 -9.61
N ILE A 107 -4.93 11.25 -9.91
CA ILE A 107 -4.63 10.23 -8.90
C ILE A 107 -3.60 10.73 -7.88
N ASN A 108 -2.56 11.44 -8.33
CA ASN A 108 -1.58 12.00 -7.40
C ASN A 108 -2.22 13.04 -6.46
N ALA A 109 -3.10 13.90 -6.98
CA ALA A 109 -3.84 14.86 -6.16
C ALA A 109 -4.74 14.15 -5.12
N ALA A 110 -5.42 13.06 -5.52
CA ALA A 110 -6.25 12.27 -4.62
C ALA A 110 -5.43 11.57 -3.53
N VAL A 111 -4.26 11.01 -3.88
CA VAL A 111 -3.33 10.40 -2.91
C VAL A 111 -2.82 11.45 -1.94
N ASP A 112 -2.48 12.66 -2.38
CA ASP A 112 -2.02 13.72 -1.51
C ASP A 112 -3.05 14.17 -0.48
N LEU A 113 -4.29 14.37 -0.93
CA LEU A 113 -5.41 14.68 -0.06
C LEU A 113 -5.67 13.55 0.94
N TRP A 114 -5.67 12.31 0.48
CA TRP A 114 -5.91 11.16 1.34
C TRP A 114 -4.80 10.97 2.37
N LEU A 115 -3.53 11.08 1.97
CA LEU A 115 -2.39 10.98 2.88
C LEU A 115 -2.44 12.05 3.98
N GLU A 116 -2.77 13.29 3.63
CA GLU A 116 -3.02 14.36 4.62
C GLU A 116 -3.99 13.89 5.71
N LYS A 117 -5.16 13.37 5.32
CA LYS A 117 -6.21 13.00 6.27
C LYS A 117 -5.86 11.80 7.14
N ILE A 118 -5.05 10.85 6.66
CA ILE A 118 -4.73 9.64 7.42
C ILE A 118 -3.45 9.76 8.26
N THR A 119 -2.57 10.72 7.95
CA THR A 119 -1.32 10.93 8.70
C THR A 119 -1.38 12.09 9.71
N ASP A 120 -2.30 13.05 9.54
CA ASP A 120 -2.46 14.19 10.48
C ASP A 120 -3.23 13.82 11.75
N THR A 121 -3.78 12.60 11.86
CA THR A 121 -4.59 12.14 13.01
C THR A 121 -3.80 11.86 14.31
N LYS A 122 -2.58 12.39 14.47
CA LYS A 122 -1.82 12.34 15.71
C LYS A 122 -1.32 13.74 16.09
N ASP A 123 -2.27 14.59 16.47
CA ASP A 123 -2.03 15.63 17.48
C ASP A 123 -2.47 15.09 18.86
#